data_AF-A0A0W0VAT5-F1
#
_entry.id   AF-A0A0W0VAT5-F1
#
_cell.length_a   1.000
_cell.length_b   1.000
_cell.length_c   1.000
_cell.angle_alpha   90.00
_cell.angle_beta   90.00
_cell.angle_gamma   90.00
#
_symmetry.space_group_name_H-M   'P 1'
#
loop_
_entity.id
_entity.type
_entity.pdbx_description
1 polymer ?
#
loop_
_entity_poly.entity_id
_entity_poly.type
_entity_poly.pdbx_seq_one_letter_code
_entity_poly.pdbx_strand_id
1 'polypeptide(L)'
;MKKITLFACAAFISVDIYAAASQLSGTPEQQIQQLNNQIQSQLKQLQDQQQQQLTTLNNQLQNQIKQTQSQLQSQIQKLNQDTQNQMKQLQSSLEQQIKQVQQQAVEAKSKP
;
A
#
# COMPACT_ATOMS: atom_id res chain seq x y z
N MET A 1 -9.72 -9.74 10.09
CA MET A 1 -8.33 -9.24 10.21
C MET A 1 -7.50 -9.84 9.08
N LYS A 2 -7.31 -9.09 7.98
CA LYS A 2 -6.55 -9.58 6.82
C LYS A 2 -5.07 -9.23 7.05
N LYS A 3 -4.23 -10.26 7.06
CA LYS A 3 -2.82 -10.24 7.43
C LYS A 3 -2.08 -9.27 6.50
N ILE A 4 -1.45 -8.25 7.08
CA ILE A 4 -0.46 -7.41 6.40
C ILE A 4 0.80 -8.28 6.33
N THR A 5 0.96 -9.00 5.23
CA THR A 5 2.18 -9.76 4.95
C THR A 5 3.28 -8.75 4.62
N LEU A 6 4.10 -8.45 5.62
CA LEU A 6 5.34 -7.71 5.49
C LEU A 6 6.28 -8.56 4.61
N PHE A 7 6.36 -8.23 3.32
CA PHE A 7 7.31 -8.87 2.41
C PHE A 7 8.71 -8.37 2.73
N ALA A 8 9.47 -9.21 3.44
CA ALA A 8 10.90 -9.04 3.58
C ALA A 8 11.55 -9.16 2.19
N CYS A 9 12.03 -8.04 1.65
CA CYS A 9 12.88 -8.01 0.46
C CYS A 9 14.25 -8.60 0.81
N ALA A 10 14.36 -9.93 0.85
CA ALA A 10 15.63 -10.63 0.82
C ALA A 10 16.02 -10.83 -0.66
N ALA A 11 16.58 -9.79 -1.28
CA ALA A 11 17.29 -9.96 -2.55
C ALA A 11 18.71 -10.47 -2.24
N PHE A 12 18.85 -11.79 -2.10
CA PHE A 12 20.16 -12.43 -2.17
C PHE A 12 20.66 -12.33 -3.62
N ILE A 13 21.61 -11.43 -3.86
CA ILE A 13 22.35 -11.38 -5.13
C ILE A 13 23.51 -12.37 -5.00
N SER A 14 23.33 -13.59 -5.47
CA SER A 14 24.44 -14.48 -5.78
C SER A 14 25.18 -13.91 -6.99
N VAL A 15 26.28 -13.20 -6.73
CA VAL A 15 27.21 -12.79 -7.79
C VAL A 15 28.00 -14.03 -8.17
N ASP A 16 27.68 -14.65 -9.29
CA ASP A 16 28.50 -15.71 -9.88
C ASP A 16 29.78 -15.09 -10.47
N ILE A 17 30.76 -14.79 -9.59
CA ILE A 17 32.08 -14.23 -9.97
C ILE A 17 32.95 -15.26 -10.71
N TYR A 18 32.58 -16.55 -10.73
CA TYR A 18 33.54 -17.63 -11.03
C TYR A 18 33.67 -18.07 -12.49
N ALA A 19 33.01 -17.44 -13.47
CA ALA A 19 33.08 -17.92 -14.86
C ALA A 19 34.12 -17.19 -15.76
N ALA A 20 34.74 -16.10 -15.32
CA ALA A 20 35.50 -15.22 -16.23
C ALA A 20 37.00 -15.56 -16.41
N ALA A 21 37.61 -16.31 -15.48
CA ALA A 21 39.06 -16.56 -15.50
C ALA A 21 39.50 -17.56 -16.59
N SER A 22 38.58 -18.39 -17.13
CA SER A 22 38.90 -19.48 -18.05
C SER A 22 38.96 -19.08 -19.54
N GLN A 23 38.85 -17.79 -19.89
CA GLN A 23 38.88 -17.32 -21.29
C GLN A 23 39.93 -16.24 -21.57
N LEU A 24 40.78 -15.91 -20.59
CA LEU A 24 41.82 -14.92 -20.76
C LEU A 24 42.91 -15.45 -21.70
N SER A 25 43.26 -14.67 -22.72
CA SER A 25 44.27 -15.04 -23.73
C SER A 25 45.20 -13.88 -24.05
N GLY A 26 46.44 -14.18 -24.45
CA GLY A 26 47.44 -13.18 -24.80
C GLY A 26 48.43 -12.84 -23.68
N THR A 27 49.15 -11.72 -23.83
CA THR A 27 50.13 -11.23 -22.84
C THR A 27 49.44 -10.76 -21.55
N PRO A 28 50.17 -10.64 -20.42
CA PRO A 28 49.61 -10.11 -19.18
C PRO A 28 48.89 -8.76 -19.35
N GLU A 29 49.40 -7.86 -20.19
CA GLU A 29 48.75 -6.57 -20.47
C GLU A 29 47.40 -6.75 -21.18
N GLN A 30 47.32 -7.69 -22.13
CA GLN A 30 46.08 -8.03 -22.85
C GLN A 30 45.06 -8.66 -21.89
N GLN A 31 45.51 -9.51 -20.98
CA GLN A 31 44.66 -10.11 -19.95
C GLN A 31 44.11 -9.05 -18.98
N ILE A 32 44.94 -8.08 -18.57
CA ILE A 32 44.51 -6.94 -17.74
C ILE A 32 43.45 -6.11 -18.45
N GLN A 33 43.62 -5.83 -19.75
CA GLN A 33 42.62 -5.10 -20.53
C GLN A 33 41.29 -5.88 -20.64
N GLN A 34 41.36 -7.20 -20.86
CA GLN A 34 40.18 -8.06 -20.91
C GLN A 34 39.43 -8.05 -19.57
N LEU A 35 40.16 -8.19 -18.45
CA LEU A 35 39.57 -8.10 -17.10
C LEU A 35 38.92 -6.74 -16.84
N ASN A 36 39.58 -5.63 -17.21
CA ASN A 36 39.02 -4.28 -17.06
C ASN A 36 37.71 -4.11 -17.84
N ASN A 37 37.65 -4.63 -19.07
CA ASN A 37 36.43 -4.58 -19.88
C ASN A 37 35.30 -5.44 -19.29
N GLN A 38 35.63 -6.63 -18.79
CA GLN A 38 34.67 -7.50 -18.11
C GLN A 38 34.13 -6.84 -16.84
N ILE A 39 34.98 -6.24 -16.01
CA ILE A 39 34.58 -5.52 -14.80
C ILE A 39 33.67 -4.34 -15.15
N GLN A 40 34.03 -3.54 -16.15
CA GLN A 40 33.18 -2.41 -16.59
C GLN A 40 31.81 -2.88 -17.08
N SER A 41 31.77 -3.97 -17.84
CA SER A 41 30.52 -4.56 -18.33
C SER A 41 29.64 -5.08 -17.18
N GLN A 42 30.23 -5.78 -16.21
CA GLN A 42 29.52 -6.28 -15.02
C GLN A 42 29.00 -5.13 -14.15
N LEU A 43 29.79 -4.07 -13.94
CA LEU A 43 29.35 -2.89 -13.20
C LEU A 43 28.18 -2.20 -13.90
N LYS A 44 28.22 -2.08 -15.22
CA LYS A 44 27.11 -1.53 -15.99
C LYS A 44 25.85 -2.39 -15.86
N GLN A 45 25.98 -3.70 -16.00
CA GLN A 45 24.85 -4.62 -15.85
C GLN A 45 24.23 -4.53 -14.45
N LEU A 46 25.07 -4.45 -13.41
CA LEU A 46 24.62 -4.30 -12.03
C LEU A 46 23.89 -2.96 -11.83
N GLN A 47 24.39 -1.87 -12.42
CA GLN A 47 23.73 -0.57 -12.38
C GLN A 47 22.35 -0.61 -13.06
N ASP A 48 22.26 -1.22 -14.24
CA ASP A 48 21.02 -1.35 -15.00
C ASP A 48 19.99 -2.21 -14.22
N GLN A 49 20.44 -3.30 -13.59
CA GLN A 49 19.60 -4.14 -12.72
C GLN A 49 19.08 -3.39 -11.50
N GLN A 50 19.94 -2.63 -10.80
CA GLN A 50 19.52 -1.81 -9.66
C GLN A 50 18.51 -0.75 -10.07
N GLN A 51 18.72 -0.09 -11.21
CA GLN A 51 17.77 0.90 -11.73
C GLN A 51 16.40 0.27 -12.02
N GLN A 52 16.37 -0.93 -12.61
CA GLN A 52 15.12 -1.65 -12.86
C GLN A 52 14.39 -2.05 -11.57
N GLN A 53 15.13 -2.50 -10.55
CA GLN A 53 14.58 -2.84 -9.24
C GLN A 53 13.97 -1.61 -8.56
N LEU A 54 14.67 -0.47 -8.57
CA LEU A 54 14.16 0.79 -8.01
C LEU A 54 12.90 1.27 -8.71
N THR A 55 12.85 1.20 -10.05
CA THR A 55 11.64 1.53 -10.82
C THR A 55 10.47 0.63 -10.45
N THR A 56 10.71 -0.68 -10.33
CA THR A 56 9.68 -1.64 -9.94
C THR A 56 9.15 -1.36 -8.54
N LEU A 57 10.04 -1.12 -7.58
CA LEU A 57 9.68 -0.79 -6.20
C LEU A 57 8.87 0.51 -6.13
N ASN A 58 9.30 1.55 -6.85
CA ASN A 58 8.56 2.82 -6.92
C ASN A 58 7.14 2.62 -7.46
N ASN A 59 6.97 1.84 -8.53
CA ASN A 59 5.65 1.55 -9.09
C ASN A 59 4.77 0.77 -8.11
N GLN A 60 5.34 -0.21 -7.39
CA GLN A 60 4.63 -0.95 -6.36
C GLN A 60 4.17 -0.04 -5.22
N LEU A 61 5.04 0.83 -4.72
CA LEU A 61 4.70 1.80 -3.66
C LEU A 61 3.61 2.77 -4.11
N GLN A 62 3.70 3.32 -5.32
CA GLN A 62 2.66 4.19 -5.87
C GLN A 62 1.30 3.49 -5.95
N ASN A 63 1.28 2.21 -6.37
CA ASN A 63 0.05 1.42 -6.43
C ASN A 63 -0.53 1.13 -5.04
N GLN A 64 0.30 0.80 -4.06
CA GLN A 64 -0.14 0.60 -2.67
C GLN A 64 -0.71 1.87 -2.05
N ILE A 65 -0.09 3.03 -2.31
CA ILE A 65 -0.60 4.33 -1.86
C ILE A 65 -1.99 4.59 -2.46
N LYS A 66 -2.16 4.41 -3.78
CA LYS A 66 -3.46 4.58 -4.45
C LYS A 66 -4.54 3.66 -3.88
N GLN A 67 -4.22 2.38 -3.68
CA GLN A 67 -5.15 1.41 -3.09
C GLN A 67 -5.57 1.83 -1.67
N THR A 68 -4.61 2.27 -0.86
CA THR A 68 -4.86 2.74 0.50
C THR A 68 -5.77 3.97 0.51
N GLN A 69 -5.51 4.95 -0.37
CA GLN A 69 -6.35 6.13 -0.53
C GLN A 69 -7.79 5.77 -0.91
N SER A 70 -7.98 4.88 -1.90
CA SER A 70 -9.32 4.43 -2.29
C SER A 70 -10.06 3.69 -1.17
N GLN A 71 -9.35 2.84 -0.42
CA GLN A 71 -9.94 2.14 0.73
C GLN A 71 -10.35 3.11 1.86
N LEU A 72 -9.53 4.11 2.15
CA LEU A 72 -9.85 5.14 3.13
C LEU A 72 -11.06 5.97 2.68
N GLN A 73 -11.10 6.38 1.41
CA GLN A 73 -12.23 7.13 0.86
C GLN A 73 -13.54 6.35 0.98
N SER A 74 -13.52 5.05 0.65
CA SER A 74 -14.70 4.19 0.78
C SER A 74 -15.14 4.03 2.24
N GLN A 75 -14.20 3.87 3.17
CA GLN A 75 -14.51 3.79 4.61
C GLN A 75 -15.13 5.09 5.14
N ILE A 76 -14.61 6.24 4.74
CA ILE A 76 -15.16 7.56 5.11
C ILE A 76 -16.59 7.71 4.58
N GLN A 77 -16.84 7.35 3.33
CA GLN A 77 -18.18 7.42 2.73
C GLN A 77 -19.16 6.52 3.48
N LYS A 78 -18.76 5.29 3.81
CA LYS A 78 -19.59 4.37 4.58
C LYS A 78 -19.90 4.92 5.97
N LEU A 79 -18.89 5.40 6.69
CA LEU A 79 -19.06 5.97 8.02
C LEU A 79 -19.99 7.19 8.01
N ASN A 80 -19.89 8.04 6.99
CA ASN A 80 -20.81 9.16 6.79
C ASN A 80 -22.26 8.69 6.57
N GLN A 81 -22.47 7.68 5.74
CA GLN A 81 -23.81 7.12 5.50
C GLN A 81 -24.40 6.50 6.77
N ASP A 82 -23.61 5.71 7.49
CA ASP A 82 -24.02 5.08 8.74
C ASP A 82 -24.38 6.14 9.79
N THR A 83 -23.58 7.21 9.90
CA THR A 83 -23.83 8.34 10.80
C THR A 83 -25.12 9.09 10.43
N GLN A 84 -25.35 9.36 9.14
CA GLN A 84 -26.59 10.00 8.68
C GLN A 84 -27.82 9.14 8.99
N ASN A 85 -27.72 7.82 8.82
CA ASN A 85 -28.82 6.90 9.14
C ASN A 85 -29.12 6.88 10.64
N GLN A 86 -28.08 6.84 11.49
CA GLN A 86 -28.24 6.91 12.94
C GLN A 86 -28.88 8.24 13.38
N MET A 87 -28.47 9.37 12.79
CA MET A 87 -29.09 10.67 13.10
C MET A 87 -30.57 10.70 12.72
N LYS A 88 -30.95 10.15 11.56
CA LYS A 88 -32.37 10.04 11.16
C LYS A 88 -33.18 9.17 12.14
N GLN A 89 -32.63 8.03 12.55
CA GLN A 89 -33.28 7.15 13.53
C GLN A 89 -33.47 7.85 14.88
N LEU A 90 -32.45 8.57 15.35
CA LEU A 90 -32.52 9.34 16.58
C LEU A 90 -33.60 10.44 16.48
N GLN A 91 -33.64 11.17 15.37
CA GLN A 91 -34.66 12.19 15.12
C GLN A 91 -36.07 11.58 15.17
N SER A 92 -36.31 10.48 14.45
CA SER A 92 -37.62 9.81 14.47
C SER A 92 -38.01 9.31 15.86
N SER A 93 -37.06 8.78 16.63
CA SER A 93 -37.31 8.35 18.01
C SER A 93 -37.68 9.53 18.92
N LEU A 94 -36.97 10.66 18.80
CA LEU A 94 -37.29 11.88 19.55
C LEU A 94 -38.67 12.44 19.17
N GLU A 95 -39.01 12.47 17.88
CA GLU A 95 -40.33 12.91 17.41
C GLU A 95 -41.46 12.04 17.97
N GLN A 96 -41.27 10.72 18.03
CA GLN A 96 -42.22 9.79 18.64
C GLN A 96 -42.39 10.03 20.14
N GLN A 97 -41.29 10.18 20.87
CA GLN A 97 -41.31 10.46 22.31
C GLN A 97 -42.01 11.79 22.62
N ILE A 98 -41.73 12.84 21.82
CA ILE A 98 -42.40 14.14 21.97
C ILE A 98 -43.92 13.99 21.77
N LYS A 99 -44.37 13.27 20.74
CA LYS A 99 -45.80 13.02 20.50
C LYS A 99 -46.44 12.26 21.67
N GLN A 100 -45.77 11.25 22.20
CA GLN A 100 -46.27 10.47 23.33
C GLN A 100 -46.41 11.33 24.59
N VAL A 101 -45.40 12.16 24.90
CA VAL A 101 -45.46 13.09 26.04
C VAL A 101 -46.57 14.12 25.86
N GLN A 102 -46.77 14.64 24.64
CA GLN A 102 -47.86 15.57 24.36
C GLN A 102 -49.24 14.93 24.56
N GLN A 103 -49.43 13.68 24.10
CA GLN A 103 -50.68 12.93 24.31
C GLN A 103 -50.95 12.73 25.80
N GLN A 104 -49.97 12.25 26.57
CA GLN A 104 -50.08 12.06 28.01
C GLN A 104 -50.41 13.37 28.73
N ALA A 105 -49.79 14.49 28.34
CA ALA A 105 -50.06 15.80 28.92
C ALA A 105 -51.49 16.30 28.62
N VAL A 106 -52.04 15.98 27.45
CA VAL A 106 -53.44 16.30 27.10
C VAL A 106 -54.41 15.45 27.90
N GLU A 107 -54.17 14.13 27.98
CA GLU A 107 -54.99 13.19 28.75
C GLU A 107 -55.01 13.51 30.26
N ALA A 108 -53.87 13.90 30.83
CA ALA A 108 -53.78 14.29 32.22
C ALA A 108 -54.58 15.56 32.54
N LYS A 109 -54.75 16.47 31.57
CA LYS A 109 -55.55 17.70 31.73
C LYS A 109 -57.04 17.51 31.53
N SER A 110 -57.45 16.45 30.83
CA SER A 110 -58.86 16.15 30.54
C SER A 110 -59.51 15.20 31.55
N LYS A 111 -58.74 14.68 32.52
CA LYS A 111 -59.26 13.87 33.63
C LYS A 111 -59.74 14.82 34.76
N PRO A 112 -61.04 14.75 35.18
CA PRO A 112 -61.61 15.61 36.22
C PRO A 112 -61.05 15.34 37.62
#